data_AF-A0A1Z1VPF7-F1
#
_entry.id   AF-A0A1Z1VPF7-F1
#
_cell.length_a   1.000
_cell.length_b   1.000
_cell.length_c   1.000
_cell.angle_alpha   90.00
_cell.angle_beta   90.00
_cell.angle_gamma   90.00
#
_symmetry.space_group_name_H-M   'P 1'
#
loop_
_entity.id
_entity.type
_entity.pdbx_description
1 polymer ?
#
loop_
_entity_poly.entity_id
_entity_poly.type
_entity_poly.pdbx_seq_one_letter_code
_entity_poly.pdbx_strand_id
1 'polypeptide(L)'
;HLEGRRVHGVILRRADLRWPIPPDVAEQLPGQRIDSVRRRAKYLLLDTAVGSAVLHLGMSGSLRVLPGDTPLRTHDHVDISLDNGRLLRFNDPRRFGSLLWQPAGEVHPLLQGLGPEPLDEIFDGDYLFERSRGRSAPVKTFLMDQAVVVGVGNI
;
A
#
# COMPACT_ATOMS: atom_id res chain seq x y z
N HIS A 1 3.93 15.82 -4.41
CA HIS A 1 5.17 15.36 -5.10
C HIS A 1 4.90 14.32 -6.19
N LEU A 2 3.95 13.39 -5.96
CA LEU A 2 3.60 12.32 -6.90
C LEU A 2 2.36 12.64 -7.73
N GLU A 3 1.31 13.18 -7.10
CA GLU A 3 0.06 13.50 -7.80
C GLU A 3 0.28 14.47 -8.96
N GLY A 4 -0.44 14.20 -10.05
CA GLY A 4 -0.34 14.89 -11.32
C GLY A 4 0.88 14.51 -12.15
N ARG A 5 1.84 13.74 -11.63
CA ARG A 5 3.03 13.30 -12.38
C ARG A 5 2.76 12.05 -13.19
N ARG A 6 3.39 11.97 -14.36
CA ARG A 6 3.39 10.76 -15.18
C ARG A 6 4.53 9.85 -14.76
N VAL A 7 4.22 8.56 -14.60
CA VAL A 7 5.23 7.52 -14.39
C VAL A 7 5.97 7.32 -15.71
N HIS A 8 7.29 7.46 -15.67
CA HIS A 8 8.14 7.23 -16.84
C HIS A 8 8.49 5.75 -16.98
N GLY A 9 8.75 5.06 -15.87
CA GLY A 9 9.04 3.63 -15.87
C GLY A 9 9.07 3.05 -14.46
N VAL A 10 9.12 1.72 -14.40
CA VAL A 10 9.24 0.95 -13.16
C VAL A 10 10.45 0.04 -13.28
N ILE A 11 11.33 0.06 -12.27
CA ILE A 11 12.51 -0.80 -12.19
C ILE A 11 12.31 -1.72 -11.00
N LEU A 12 12.18 -3.02 -11.27
CA LEU A 12 12.10 -4.08 -10.26
C LEU A 12 13.48 -4.74 -10.12
N ARG A 13 14.25 -4.37 -9.10
CA ARG A 13 15.55 -5.00 -8.79
C ARG A 13 15.36 -6.30 -8.02
N ARG A 14 14.25 -6.41 -7.30
CA ARG A 14 13.80 -7.62 -6.64
C ARG A 14 12.29 -7.76 -6.83
N ALA A 15 11.87 -8.81 -7.54
CA ALA A 15 10.47 -9.06 -7.86
C ALA A 15 9.76 -9.94 -6.82
N ASP A 16 10.50 -10.56 -5.89
CA ASP A 16 9.99 -11.38 -4.79
C ASP A 16 10.15 -10.62 -3.46
N LEU A 17 9.07 -9.95 -3.04
CA LEU A 17 8.95 -9.36 -1.71
C LEU A 17 8.14 -10.30 -0.82
N ARG A 18 7.14 -9.82 -0.07
CA ARG A 18 6.22 -10.69 0.67
C ARG A 18 5.49 -11.65 -0.27
N TRP A 19 5.14 -11.14 -1.45
CA TRP A 19 4.59 -11.89 -2.57
C TRP A 19 5.35 -11.48 -3.84
N PRO A 20 5.34 -12.30 -4.89
CA PRO A 20 5.79 -11.89 -6.21
C PRO A 20 5.06 -10.61 -6.66
N ILE A 21 5.81 -9.63 -7.13
CA ILE A 21 5.27 -8.41 -7.74
C ILE A 21 4.67 -8.82 -9.10
N PRO A 22 3.37 -8.58 -9.34
CA PRO A 22 2.73 -8.99 -10.58
C PRO A 22 3.30 -8.19 -11.76
N PRO A 23 3.47 -8.82 -12.94
CA PRO A 23 3.97 -8.16 -14.15
C PRO A 23 3.18 -6.90 -14.51
N ASP A 24 1.88 -6.89 -14.23
CA ASP A 24 0.98 -5.75 -14.45
C ASP A 24 1.52 -4.44 -13.87
N VAL A 25 2.25 -4.46 -12.76
CA VAL A 25 2.84 -3.23 -12.21
C VAL A 25 3.88 -2.64 -13.16
N ALA A 26 4.72 -3.48 -13.77
CA ALA A 26 5.75 -3.03 -14.71
C ALA A 26 5.18 -2.77 -16.11
N GLU A 27 4.06 -3.39 -16.47
CA GLU A 27 3.43 -3.26 -17.79
C GLU A 27 2.41 -2.11 -17.87
N GLN A 28 1.56 -1.96 -16.84
CA GLN A 28 0.43 -1.03 -16.86
C GLN A 28 0.77 0.34 -16.28
N LEU A 29 1.62 0.40 -15.27
CA LEU A 29 1.92 1.66 -14.55
C LEU A 29 2.77 2.66 -15.37
N PRO A 30 3.78 2.24 -16.16
CA PRO A 30 4.51 3.17 -17.02
C PRO A 30 3.59 3.91 -18.00
N GLY A 31 3.85 5.19 -18.16
CA GLY A 31 3.02 6.07 -18.96
C GLY A 31 1.73 6.51 -18.26
N GLN A 32 1.39 6.05 -17.06
CA GLN A 32 0.18 6.52 -16.38
C GLN A 32 0.44 7.80 -15.59
N ARG A 33 -0.56 8.67 -15.52
CA ARG A 33 -0.57 9.80 -14.58
C ARG A 33 -1.07 9.30 -13.23
N ILE A 34 -0.37 9.68 -12.16
CA ILE A 34 -0.83 9.43 -10.79
C ILE A 34 -1.90 10.48 -10.48
N ASP A 35 -3.14 10.05 -10.38
CA ASP A 35 -4.29 10.93 -10.16
C ASP A 35 -4.43 11.27 -8.67
N SER A 36 -4.27 10.28 -7.80
CA SER A 36 -4.31 10.45 -6.34
C SER A 36 -3.37 9.48 -5.61
N VAL A 37 -2.96 9.89 -4.42
CA VAL A 37 -2.30 8.99 -3.46
C VAL A 37 -3.16 8.90 -2.22
N ARG A 38 -3.72 7.70 -1.96
CA ARG A 38 -4.60 7.48 -0.82
C ARG A 38 -4.13 6.35 0.08
N ARG A 39 -4.63 6.33 1.31
CA ARG A 39 -4.36 5.28 2.29
C ARG A 39 -5.65 4.52 2.57
N ARG A 40 -5.56 3.19 2.63
CA ARG A 40 -6.58 2.32 3.19
C ARG A 40 -5.90 1.36 4.16
N ALA A 41 -6.25 1.41 5.44
CA ALA A 41 -5.54 0.68 6.48
C ALA A 41 -4.03 0.95 6.42
N LYS A 42 -3.22 -0.10 6.27
CA LYS A 42 -1.76 -0.04 6.16
C LYS A 42 -1.28 -0.06 4.69
N TYR A 43 -2.20 0.10 3.74
CA TYR A 43 -1.91 0.12 2.32
C TYR A 43 -1.93 1.56 1.78
N LEU A 44 -0.93 1.88 0.96
CA LEU A 44 -0.89 3.07 0.12
C LEU A 44 -1.32 2.68 -1.29
N LEU A 45 -2.16 3.49 -1.91
CA LEU A 45 -2.64 3.28 -3.27
C LEU A 45 -2.23 4.48 -4.10
N LEU A 46 -1.49 4.21 -5.18
CA LEU A 46 -1.21 5.20 -6.23
C LEU A 46 -2.25 4.96 -7.32
N ASP A 47 -3.30 5.77 -7.34
CA ASP A 47 -4.38 5.60 -8.30
C ASP A 47 -4.02 6.24 -9.65
N THR A 48 -4.40 5.56 -10.71
CA THR A 48 -4.28 6.00 -12.10
C THR A 48 -5.55 5.63 -12.85
N ALA A 49 -5.71 6.15 -14.07
CA ALA A 49 -6.86 5.85 -14.93
C ALA A 49 -7.09 4.34 -15.19
N VAL A 50 -6.03 3.53 -15.20
CA VAL A 50 -6.11 2.09 -15.54
C VAL A 50 -6.12 1.16 -14.32
N GLY A 51 -5.94 1.71 -13.12
CA GLY A 51 -5.86 0.95 -11.88
C GLY A 51 -4.93 1.59 -10.86
N SER A 52 -4.64 0.86 -9.80
CA SER A 52 -3.86 1.35 -8.68
C SER A 52 -2.68 0.43 -8.36
N ALA A 53 -1.52 1.03 -8.13
CA ALA A 53 -0.41 0.33 -7.49
C ALA A 53 -0.68 0.28 -5.97
N VAL A 54 -0.79 -0.94 -5.41
CA VAL A 54 -1.12 -1.19 -4.00
C VAL A 54 0.15 -1.56 -3.24
N LEU A 55 0.59 -0.65 -2.38
CA LEU A 55 1.83 -0.74 -1.61
C LEU A 55 1.55 -1.02 -0.14
N HIS A 56 2.30 -1.93 0.46
CA HIS A 56 2.32 -2.13 1.91
C HIS A 56 3.76 -2.13 2.38
N LEU A 57 4.08 -1.36 3.43
CA LEU A 57 5.46 -1.20 3.89
C LEU A 57 5.98 -2.39 4.72
N GLY A 58 5.08 -3.24 5.21
CA GLY A 58 5.46 -4.35 6.08
C GLY A 58 5.99 -3.82 7.41
N MET A 59 7.07 -4.42 7.90
CA MET A 59 7.67 -4.02 9.19
C MET A 59 8.87 -3.07 9.05
N SER A 60 9.59 -3.13 7.93
CA SER A 60 10.84 -2.38 7.72
C SER A 60 10.88 -1.60 6.41
N GLY A 61 9.79 -1.61 5.65
CA GLY A 61 9.72 -0.91 4.38
C GLY A 61 9.63 0.60 4.55
N SER A 62 10.23 1.33 3.62
CA SER A 62 10.15 2.77 3.53
C SER A 62 10.02 3.22 2.07
N LEU A 63 9.18 4.23 1.85
CA LEU A 63 9.01 4.89 0.55
C LEU A 63 9.62 6.29 0.61
N ARG A 64 10.45 6.62 -0.37
CA ARG A 64 11.13 7.92 -0.46
C ARG A 64 11.00 8.49 -1.87
N VAL A 65 10.67 9.78 -1.96
CA VAL A 65 10.78 10.52 -3.22
C VAL A 65 12.19 11.11 -3.31
N LEU A 66 12.94 10.75 -4.34
CA LEU A 66 14.36 11.07 -4.48
C LEU A 66 14.63 11.66 -5.88
N PRO A 67 15.71 12.45 -6.06
CA PRO A 67 16.27 12.72 -7.38
C PRO A 67 16.57 11.41 -8.14
N GLY A 68 16.35 11.39 -9.45
CA GLY A 68 16.45 10.18 -10.28
C GLY A 68 17.85 9.57 -10.36
N ASP A 69 18.88 10.39 -10.15
CA ASP A 69 20.30 10.02 -10.11
C ASP A 69 20.77 9.56 -8.71
N THR A 70 19.87 9.50 -7.72
CA THR A 70 20.23 9.10 -6.35
C THR A 70 20.81 7.68 -6.34
N PRO A 71 22.06 7.50 -5.86
CA PRO A 71 22.70 6.19 -5.81
C PRO A 71 21.88 5.16 -5.03
N LEU A 72 22.00 3.90 -5.44
CA LEU A 72 21.33 2.80 -4.77
C LEU A 72 21.97 2.51 -3.41
N ARG A 73 21.12 2.12 -2.48
CA ARG A 73 21.48 1.54 -1.19
C ARG A 73 21.08 0.07 -1.16
N THR A 74 21.67 -0.66 -0.22
CA THR A 74 21.24 -2.02 0.07
C THR A 74 19.74 -2.04 0.36
N HIS A 75 19.06 -3.04 -0.20
CA HIS A 75 17.62 -3.26 -0.06
C HIS A 75 16.70 -2.27 -0.80
N ASP A 76 17.24 -1.45 -1.71
CA ASP A 76 16.43 -0.70 -2.68
C ASP A 76 15.88 -1.65 -3.76
N HIS A 77 14.60 -2.04 -3.63
CA HIS A 77 14.02 -3.13 -4.42
C HIS A 77 13.23 -2.64 -5.64
N VAL A 78 12.56 -1.48 -5.51
CA VAL A 78 11.69 -0.93 -6.56
C VAL A 78 11.95 0.56 -6.72
N ASP A 79 12.08 1.02 -7.96
CA ASP A 79 11.95 2.43 -8.33
C ASP A 79 10.78 2.64 -9.29
N ILE A 80 9.98 3.66 -9.04
CA ILE A 80 8.98 4.20 -9.96
C ILE A 80 9.47 5.59 -10.38
N SER A 81 10.00 5.72 -11.59
CA SER A 81 10.52 6.98 -12.10
C SER A 81 9.39 7.86 -12.61
N LEU A 82 9.54 9.18 -12.47
CA LEU A 82 8.54 10.18 -12.81
C LEU A 82 9.06 11.11 -13.91
N ASP A 83 8.14 11.76 -14.61
CA ASP A 83 8.41 12.71 -15.70
C ASP A 83 9.24 13.95 -15.31
N ASN A 84 9.38 14.23 -14.01
CA ASN A 84 10.10 15.38 -13.49
C ASN A 84 11.53 15.06 -13.03
N GLY A 85 12.08 13.90 -13.45
CA GLY A 85 13.42 13.47 -13.08
C GLY A 85 13.57 13.01 -11.63
N ARG A 86 12.46 12.81 -10.90
CA ARG A 86 12.44 12.16 -9.59
C ARG A 86 12.01 10.71 -9.69
N LEU A 87 12.21 9.96 -8.62
CA LEU A 87 11.70 8.61 -8.47
C LEU A 87 11.08 8.40 -7.08
N LEU A 88 10.12 7.49 -7.01
CA LEU A 88 9.65 6.91 -5.77
C LEU A 88 10.37 5.58 -5.57
N ARG A 89 11.16 5.49 -4.49
CA ARG A 89 11.97 4.32 -4.17
C ARG A 89 11.40 3.55 -2.99
N PHE A 90 11.22 2.24 -3.16
CA PHE A 90 10.87 1.33 -2.07
C PHE A 90 12.09 0.57 -1.57
N ASN A 91 12.45 0.80 -0.31
CA ASN A 91 13.51 0.09 0.39
C ASN A 91 12.90 -0.79 1.49
N ASP A 92 13.24 -2.08 1.56
CA ASP A 92 12.72 -2.97 2.60
C ASP A 92 13.73 -4.08 2.97
N PRO A 93 14.49 -3.93 4.07
CA PRO A 93 15.48 -4.92 4.50
C PRO A 93 14.92 -6.33 4.74
N ARG A 94 13.72 -6.45 5.31
CA ARG A 94 13.11 -7.76 5.64
C ARG A 94 12.26 -8.33 4.52
N ARG A 95 11.96 -7.54 3.48
CA ARG A 95 11.13 -7.94 2.32
C ARG A 95 9.73 -8.43 2.71
N PHE A 96 9.14 -7.82 3.73
CA PHE A 96 7.76 -8.12 4.16
C PHE A 96 6.75 -7.08 3.67
N GLY A 97 7.20 -6.03 3.00
CA GLY A 97 6.34 -5.19 2.20
C GLY A 97 5.89 -5.86 0.90
N SER A 98 5.01 -5.18 0.19
CA SER A 98 4.46 -5.64 -1.07
C SER A 98 4.19 -4.48 -2.02
N LEU A 99 4.27 -4.77 -3.31
CA LEU A 99 3.80 -3.91 -4.40
C LEU A 99 2.96 -4.80 -5.32
N LEU A 100 1.66 -4.49 -5.42
CA LEU A 100 0.68 -5.26 -6.16
C LEU A 100 -0.10 -4.33 -7.10
N TRP A 101 -0.93 -4.92 -7.97
CA TRP A 101 -1.78 -4.19 -8.89
C TRP A 101 -3.26 -4.41 -8.57
N GLN A 102 -4.05 -3.36 -8.66
CA GLN A 102 -5.51 -3.39 -8.59
C GLN A 102 -6.08 -2.81 -9.88
N PRO A 103 -6.77 -3.58 -10.74
CA PRO A 103 -7.41 -3.04 -11.94
C PRO A 103 -8.45 -1.96 -11.62
N ALA A 104 -8.67 -1.04 -12.55
CA ALA A 104 -9.73 -0.04 -12.44
C ALA A 104 -11.12 -0.70 -12.27
N GLY A 105 -11.92 -0.17 -11.34
CA GLY A 105 -13.25 -0.70 -11.05
C GLY A 105 -13.27 -1.93 -10.13
N GLU A 106 -12.12 -2.47 -9.75
CA GLU A 106 -12.00 -3.61 -8.84
C GLU A 106 -11.47 -3.19 -7.47
N VAL A 107 -11.75 -4.00 -6.46
CA VAL A 107 -11.14 -3.90 -5.12
C VAL A 107 -10.24 -5.10 -4.92
N HIS A 108 -8.95 -4.85 -4.66
CA HIS A 108 -7.97 -5.90 -4.45
C HIS A 108 -8.38 -6.80 -3.28
N PRO A 109 -8.20 -8.14 -3.36
CA PRO A 109 -8.66 -9.07 -2.31
C PRO A 109 -8.19 -8.72 -0.89
N LEU A 110 -6.97 -8.20 -0.75
CA LEU A 110 -6.43 -7.73 0.54
C LEU A 110 -7.18 -6.54 1.17
N LEU A 111 -8.03 -5.86 0.39
CA LEU A 111 -8.78 -4.68 0.82
C LEU A 111 -10.27 -4.99 1.03
N GLN A 112 -10.82 -6.06 0.45
CA GLN A 112 -12.26 -6.38 0.44
C GLN A 112 -12.84 -6.67 1.85
N GLY A 113 -12.04 -7.25 2.74
CA GLY A 113 -12.48 -7.67 4.08
C GLY A 113 -12.09 -6.71 5.22
N LEU A 114 -11.59 -5.51 4.90
CA LEU A 114 -11.10 -4.57 5.90
C LEU A 114 -12.25 -3.84 6.60
N GLY A 115 -12.19 -3.77 7.93
CA GLY A 115 -13.10 -2.99 8.77
C GLY A 115 -12.94 -1.47 8.59
N PRO A 116 -13.80 -0.65 9.20
CA PRO A 116 -13.76 0.82 9.07
C PRO A 116 -12.42 1.42 9.49
N GLU A 117 -12.08 2.62 8.97
CA GLU A 117 -10.96 3.37 9.53
C GLU A 117 -11.29 3.81 10.95
N PRO A 118 -10.30 3.84 11.86
CA PRO A 118 -10.54 4.15 13.28
C PRO A 118 -10.90 5.61 13.53
N LEU A 119 -10.84 6.47 12.50
CA LEU A 119 -11.17 7.89 12.57
C LEU A 119 -12.44 8.22 11.75
N ASP A 120 -13.07 7.22 11.13
CA ASP A 120 -14.35 7.40 10.45
C ASP A 120 -15.47 7.45 11.47
N GLU A 121 -16.53 8.22 11.19
CA GLU A 121 -17.70 8.35 12.05
C GLU A 121 -18.42 7.01 12.31
N ILE A 122 -18.31 6.07 11.38
CA ILE A 122 -18.88 4.71 11.49
C ILE A 122 -18.16 3.90 12.59
N PHE A 123 -16.93 4.25 12.95
CA PHE A 123 -16.19 3.59 14.01
C PHE A 123 -16.47 4.26 15.36
N ASP A 124 -17.50 3.78 16.06
CA ASP A 124 -17.91 4.26 17.37
C ASP A 124 -18.04 3.14 18.42
N GLY A 125 -18.52 3.52 19.62
CA GLY A 125 -18.71 2.60 20.73
C GLY A 125 -19.78 1.53 20.46
N ASP A 126 -20.86 1.90 19.77
CA ASP A 126 -21.98 1.00 19.47
C ASP A 126 -21.56 -0.03 18.42
N TYR A 127 -20.84 0.40 17.38
CA TYR A 127 -20.21 -0.49 16.41
C TYR A 127 -19.30 -1.53 17.09
N LEU A 128 -18.41 -1.09 17.98
CA LEU A 128 -17.53 -2.01 18.72
C LEU A 128 -18.32 -2.97 19.61
N PHE A 129 -19.36 -2.47 20.28
CA PHE A 129 -20.22 -3.27 21.14
C PHE A 129 -20.90 -4.38 20.33
N GLU A 130 -21.53 -4.03 19.20
CA GLU A 130 -22.19 -4.98 18.30
C GLU A 130 -21.21 -6.03 17.76
N ARG A 131 -20.06 -5.60 17.24
CA ARG A 131 -19.06 -6.50 16.63
C ARG A 131 -18.38 -7.43 17.62
N SER A 132 -18.40 -7.08 18.91
CA SER A 132 -17.89 -7.93 19.99
C SER A 132 -18.87 -9.03 20.41
N ARG A 133 -20.17 -8.92 20.07
CA ARG A 133 -21.18 -9.88 20.53
C ARG A 133 -20.91 -11.27 19.94
N GLY A 134 -21.02 -12.29 20.81
CA GLY A 134 -20.76 -13.68 20.44
C GLY A 134 -19.28 -14.06 20.29
N ARG A 135 -18.34 -13.14 20.55
CA ARG A 135 -16.89 -13.43 20.54
C ARG A 135 -16.38 -13.75 21.94
N SER A 136 -15.51 -14.75 22.04
CA SER A 136 -14.79 -15.13 23.26
C SER A 136 -13.32 -14.70 23.28
N ALA A 137 -12.83 -14.09 22.19
CA ALA A 137 -11.44 -13.66 22.07
C ALA A 137 -11.12 -12.49 23.03
N PRO A 138 -9.88 -12.39 23.53
CA PRO A 138 -9.43 -11.24 24.32
C PRO A 138 -9.59 -9.92 23.56
N VAL A 139 -9.89 -8.82 24.28
CA VAL A 139 -10.12 -7.49 23.70
C VAL A 139 -8.95 -7.04 22.81
N LYS A 140 -7.72 -7.30 23.22
CA LYS A 140 -6.53 -6.97 22.41
C LYS A 140 -6.57 -7.66 21.05
N THR A 141 -6.81 -8.98 21.02
CA THR A 141 -6.90 -9.75 19.78
C THR A 141 -8.06 -9.28 18.91
N PHE A 142 -9.20 -8.97 19.53
CA PHE A 142 -10.36 -8.42 18.84
C PHE A 142 -10.08 -7.08 18.15
N LEU A 143 -9.41 -6.14 18.85
CA LEU A 143 -9.07 -4.83 18.27
C LEU A 143 -7.97 -4.91 17.21
N MET A 144 -7.09 -5.91 17.26
CA MET A 144 -6.04 -6.11 16.26
C MET A 144 -6.55 -6.78 14.97
N ASP A 145 -7.75 -7.37 14.99
CA ASP A 145 -8.42 -7.95 13.83
C ASP A 145 -8.77 -6.86 12.81
N GLN A 146 -8.08 -6.85 11.66
CA GLN A 146 -8.28 -5.82 10.63
C GLN A 146 -9.67 -5.88 9.97
N ALA A 147 -10.46 -6.95 10.19
CA ALA A 147 -11.86 -7.00 9.78
C ALA A 147 -12.80 -6.31 10.79
N VAL A 148 -12.35 -6.09 12.03
CA VAL A 148 -13.08 -5.33 13.06
C VAL A 148 -12.78 -3.85 12.92
N VAL A 149 -11.51 -3.45 12.93
CA VAL A 149 -11.07 -2.08 12.69
C VAL A 149 -9.66 -2.11 12.14
N VAL A 150 -9.38 -1.25 11.16
CA VAL A 150 -8.06 -1.22 10.56
C VAL A 150 -7.09 -0.31 11.31
N GLY A 151 -5.81 -0.45 11.04
CA GLY A 151 -4.79 0.49 11.53
C GLY A 151 -4.35 0.24 12.97
N VAL A 152 -5.16 -0.40 13.80
CA VAL A 152 -4.77 -0.83 15.15
C VAL A 152 -3.69 -1.91 15.07
N GLY A 153 -2.63 -1.76 15.85
CA GLY A 153 -1.44 -2.60 15.86
C GLY A 153 -1.03 -3.01 17.28
N ASN A 154 0.24 -3.40 17.45
CA ASN A 154 0.78 -3.92 18.71
C ASN A 154 1.66 -2.91 19.48
N ILE A 155 1.62 -1.63 19.11
CA ILE A 155 2.44 -0.58 19.75
C ILE A 155 1.78 -0.16 21.06
#